data_AF-A0A954ILS5-F1
#
_entry.id   AF-A0A954ILS5-F1
#
_cell.length_a   1.000
_cell.length_b   1.000
_cell.length_c   1.000
_cell.angle_alpha   90.00
_cell.angle_beta   90.00
_cell.angle_gamma   90.00
#
_symmetry.space_group_name_H-M   'P 1'
#
loop_
_entity.id
_entity.type
_entity.pdbx_description
1 polymer ?
#
loop_
_entity_poly.entity_id
_entity_poly.type
_entity_poly.pdbx_seq_one_letter_code
_entity_poly.pdbx_strand_id
1 'polypeptide(L)'
;MQTFTASSLRVLSVIPPMTQMNTPYPSTAYLTGFLRSQGVICAQKDLAIELVLKLLSRSGLYAIRDAIDRRNIRKPSKSIRHFRDHFDDSVAVIDHVIAFLQGTDPTLAHRIASRTLLPEGPRFRAIDVYGATDDAEDDSLGWAFGALGVQDRARHMATLFLSDLADVIRDGIDDRFEFVRYAESLAASQPTFDPLADALAAPHNLVDEFL
;
A
#
# COMPACT_ATOMS: atom_id res chain seq x y z
N MET A 1 -6.19 37.79 33.03
CA MET A 1 -6.56 36.74 32.05
C MET A 1 -5.94 37.10 30.72
N GLN A 2 -4.83 36.47 30.35
CA GLN A 2 -4.21 36.67 29.03
C GLN A 2 -5.05 35.91 28.00
N THR A 3 -5.75 36.66 27.14
CA THR A 3 -6.33 36.15 25.91
C THR A 3 -5.20 35.71 24.99
N PHE A 4 -4.97 34.41 24.86
CA PHE A 4 -4.15 33.86 23.80
C PHE A 4 -4.77 34.28 22.46
N THR A 5 -4.16 35.24 21.77
CA THR A 5 -4.51 35.53 20.38
C THR A 5 -4.09 34.31 19.56
N ALA A 6 -5.08 33.60 18.97
CA ALA A 6 -4.92 32.38 18.19
C ALA A 6 -3.87 32.46 17.05
N SER A 7 -3.39 33.65 16.71
CA SER A 7 -2.42 33.95 15.66
C SER A 7 -1.02 33.34 15.84
N SER A 8 -0.65 32.81 17.01
CA SER A 8 0.71 32.23 17.23
C SER A 8 0.76 30.71 17.23
N LEU A 9 -0.37 30.03 17.42
CA LEU A 9 -0.40 28.57 17.52
C LEU A 9 -0.35 27.95 16.12
N ARG A 10 0.66 27.11 15.88
CA ARG A 10 0.80 26.31 14.66
C ARG A 10 0.65 24.84 15.02
N VAL A 11 -0.24 24.14 14.34
CA VAL A 11 -0.53 22.73 14.61
C VAL A 11 -0.16 21.88 13.39
N LEU A 12 0.51 20.75 13.65
CA LEU A 12 0.73 19.70 12.66
C LEU A 12 0.04 18.43 13.15
N SER A 13 -0.99 17.98 12.43
CA SER A 13 -1.63 16.69 12.68
C SER A 13 -0.93 15.61 11.87
N VAL A 14 -0.34 14.63 12.54
CA VAL A 14 0.40 13.54 11.88
C VAL A 14 -0.39 12.25 12.02
N ILE A 15 -0.68 11.58 10.90
CA ILE A 15 -0.98 10.16 10.91
C ILE A 15 0.38 9.45 10.90
N PRO A 16 0.76 8.75 11.98
CA PRO A 16 2.00 7.99 11.99
C PRO A 16 1.94 6.92 10.90
N PRO A 17 3.09 6.45 10.41
CA PRO A 17 3.07 5.37 9.44
C PRO A 17 2.36 4.16 10.04
N MET A 18 1.86 3.28 9.17
CA MET A 18 1.44 1.93 9.55
C MET A 18 0.15 1.84 10.40
N THR A 19 -0.63 2.92 10.51
CA THR A 19 -2.06 2.83 10.87
C THR A 19 -2.85 2.36 9.64
N GLN A 20 -3.66 1.30 9.77
CA GLN A 20 -4.48 0.64 8.71
C GLN A 20 -4.54 1.40 7.37
N MET A 21 -3.74 1.00 6.38
CA MET A 21 -3.59 1.76 5.13
C MET A 21 -4.85 1.74 4.25
N ASN A 22 -5.77 0.80 4.52
CA ASN A 22 -7.01 0.62 3.80
C ASN A 22 -8.18 1.45 4.35
N THR A 23 -8.05 2.04 5.55
CA THR A 23 -9.12 2.85 6.16
C THR A 23 -8.55 4.21 6.55
N PRO A 24 -8.89 5.30 5.83
CA PRO A 24 -8.39 6.61 6.21
C PRO A 24 -8.87 6.92 7.62
N TYR A 25 -7.96 7.19 8.56
CA TYR A 25 -8.32 7.72 9.87
C TYR A 25 -8.66 9.20 9.70
N PRO A 26 -9.94 9.58 9.61
CA PRO A 26 -10.31 10.93 9.21
C PRO A 26 -10.10 11.94 10.34
N SER A 27 -9.71 11.48 11.53
CA SER A 27 -9.55 12.30 12.74
C SER A 27 -8.62 13.47 12.50
N THR A 28 -7.44 13.24 11.91
CA THR A 28 -6.48 14.32 11.61
C THR A 28 -7.01 15.29 10.57
N ALA A 29 -7.71 14.80 9.54
CA ALA A 29 -8.34 15.64 8.53
C ALA A 29 -9.46 16.52 9.11
N TYR A 30 -10.36 15.93 9.91
CA TYR A 30 -11.45 16.64 10.57
C TYR A 30 -10.95 17.66 11.60
N LEU A 31 -9.99 17.27 12.45
CA LEU A 31 -9.37 18.18 13.42
C LEU A 31 -8.65 19.34 12.71
N THR A 32 -7.91 19.06 11.63
CA THR A 32 -7.24 20.09 10.84
C THR A 32 -8.26 21.03 10.20
N GLY A 33 -9.35 20.49 9.64
CA GLY A 33 -10.45 21.29 9.08
C GLY A 33 -11.11 22.19 10.12
N PHE A 34 -11.40 21.65 11.31
CA PHE A 34 -11.96 22.41 12.42
C PHE A 34 -11.01 23.53 12.88
N LEU A 35 -9.73 23.23 13.14
CA LEU A 35 -8.78 24.23 13.61
C LEU A 35 -8.54 25.35 12.58
N ARG A 36 -8.53 25.01 11.28
CA ARG A 36 -8.51 26.00 10.20
C ARG A 36 -9.75 26.90 10.22
N SER A 37 -10.94 26.35 10.50
CA SER A 37 -12.16 27.16 10.61
C SER A 37 -12.15 28.12 11.81
N GLN A 38 -11.33 27.84 12.82
CA GLN A 38 -11.08 28.72 13.97
C GLN A 38 -9.92 29.72 13.75
N GLY A 39 -9.36 29.80 12.54
CA GLY A 39 -8.25 30.70 12.21
C GLY A 39 -6.87 30.25 12.71
N VAL A 40 -6.73 28.98 13.12
CA VAL A 40 -5.43 28.41 13.55
C VAL A 40 -4.65 27.93 12.33
N ILE A 41 -3.35 28.24 12.27
CA ILE A 41 -2.46 27.76 11.20
C ILE A 41 -2.21 26.27 11.40
N CYS A 42 -2.81 25.43 10.54
CA CYS A 42 -2.71 23.98 10.68
C CYS A 42 -2.34 23.26 9.37
N ALA A 43 -1.49 22.25 9.50
CA ALA A 43 -1.14 21.31 8.45
C ALA A 43 -1.45 19.88 8.90
N GLN A 44 -1.65 19.01 7.92
CA GLN A 44 -1.83 17.57 8.14
C GLN A 44 -0.78 16.84 7.30
N LYS A 45 -0.22 15.77 7.87
CA LYS A 45 0.76 14.90 7.23
C LYS A 45 0.36 13.45 7.47
N ASP A 46 0.36 12.65 6.42
CA ASP A 46 0.07 11.21 6.52
C ASP A 46 1.31 10.44 6.08
N LEU A 47 2.06 9.97 7.07
CA LEU A 47 3.31 9.25 6.84
C LEU A 47 3.06 7.84 6.29
N ALA A 48 1.88 7.28 6.49
CA ALA A 48 1.53 5.96 5.96
C ALA A 48 1.36 6.02 4.45
N ILE A 49 0.53 6.94 3.94
CA ILE A 49 0.33 7.09 2.50
C ILE A 49 1.61 7.60 1.81
N GLU A 50 2.38 8.50 2.44
CA GLU A 50 3.66 8.97 1.90
C GLU A 50 4.65 7.80 1.73
N LEU A 51 4.79 6.94 2.74
CA LEU A 51 5.64 5.75 2.66
C LEU A 51 5.18 4.81 1.55
N VAL A 52 3.88 4.51 1.48
CA VAL A 52 3.31 3.63 0.45
C VAL A 52 3.57 4.18 -0.94
N LEU A 53 3.31 5.46 -1.18
CA LEU A 53 3.54 6.08 -2.49
C LEU A 53 5.03 6.12 -2.86
N LYS A 54 5.92 6.25 -1.87
CA LYS A 54 7.36 6.18 -2.09
C LYS A 54 7.81 4.77 -2.48
N LEU A 55 7.34 3.74 -1.76
CA LEU A 55 7.63 2.33 -2.04
C LEU A 55 7.01 1.85 -3.37
N LEU A 56 5.74 2.19 -3.59
CA LEU A 56 4.95 1.83 -4.78
C LEU A 56 5.07 2.90 -5.87
N SER A 57 6.32 3.27 -6.15
CA SER A 57 6.69 4.13 -7.29
C SER A 57 7.73 3.41 -8.12
N ARG A 58 7.97 3.88 -9.34
CA ARG A 58 9.12 3.43 -10.13
C ARG A 58 10.42 3.41 -9.31
N SER A 59 10.75 4.52 -8.65
CA SER A 59 11.97 4.62 -7.83
C SER A 59 11.96 3.68 -6.64
N GLY A 60 10.80 3.48 -6.01
CA GLY A 60 10.63 2.54 -4.91
C GLY A 60 10.83 1.09 -5.33
N LEU A 61 10.32 0.68 -6.49
CA LEU A 61 10.52 -0.68 -7.01
C LEU A 61 12.00 -0.97 -7.27
N TYR A 62 12.76 -0.02 -7.83
CA TYR A 62 14.21 -0.16 -7.95
C TYR A 62 14.88 -0.36 -6.59
N ALA A 63 14.53 0.47 -5.60
CA ALA A 63 15.08 0.34 -4.26
C ALA A 63 14.72 -1.01 -3.59
N ILE A 64 13.50 -1.49 -3.80
CA ILE A 64 13.03 -2.81 -3.32
C ILE A 64 13.86 -3.93 -3.94
N ARG A 65 14.06 -3.92 -5.26
CA ARG A 65 14.89 -4.91 -5.95
C ARG A 65 16.32 -4.93 -5.39
N ASP A 66 16.94 -3.75 -5.29
CA ASP A 66 18.30 -3.62 -4.77
C ASP A 66 18.41 -4.11 -3.32
N ALA A 67 17.42 -3.84 -2.47
CA ALA A 67 17.36 -4.33 -1.10
C ALA A 67 17.24 -5.87 -1.02
N ILE A 68 16.40 -6.46 -1.86
CA ILE A 68 16.20 -7.92 -1.95
C ILE A 68 17.48 -8.61 -2.43
N ASP A 69 18.15 -8.05 -3.43
CA ASP A 69 19.35 -8.63 -4.00
C ASP A 69 20.53 -8.61 -3.02
N ARG A 70 20.65 -7.56 -2.19
CA ARG A 70 21.63 -7.49 -1.09
C ARG A 70 21.45 -8.59 -0.04
N ARG A 71 20.22 -9.07 0.20
CA ARG A 71 19.95 -10.13 1.17
C ARG A 71 20.34 -11.53 0.70
N ASN A 72 20.64 -11.74 -0.59
CA ASN A 72 21.03 -13.02 -1.17
C ASN A 72 20.13 -14.20 -0.71
N ILE A 73 18.82 -14.03 -0.86
CA ILE A 73 17.81 -14.98 -0.39
C ILE A 73 17.95 -16.32 -1.15
N ARG A 74 18.41 -17.37 -0.46
CA ARG A 74 18.65 -18.70 -1.06
C ARG A 74 17.41 -19.38 -1.61
N LYS A 75 16.24 -19.14 -1.00
CA LYS A 75 14.95 -19.71 -1.39
C LYS A 75 13.91 -18.59 -1.45
N PRO A 76 13.85 -17.83 -2.55
CA PRO A 76 12.87 -16.74 -2.68
C PRO A 76 11.44 -17.29 -2.61
N SER A 77 10.50 -16.48 -2.15
CA SER A 77 9.08 -16.82 -2.18
C SER A 77 8.54 -16.84 -3.62
N LYS A 78 7.28 -17.24 -3.80
CA LYS A 78 6.62 -17.15 -5.12
C LYS A 78 6.50 -15.69 -5.57
N SER A 79 6.20 -14.78 -4.65
CA SER A 79 6.06 -13.35 -4.92
C SER A 79 7.40 -12.73 -5.32
N ILE A 80 8.49 -13.03 -4.61
CA ILE A 80 9.84 -12.54 -4.98
C ILE A 80 10.29 -13.06 -6.35
N ARG A 81 10.05 -14.34 -6.68
CA ARG A 81 10.37 -14.87 -8.00
C ARG A 81 9.58 -14.16 -9.09
N HIS A 82 8.27 -14.08 -8.95
CA HIS A 82 7.41 -13.40 -9.90
C HIS A 82 7.82 -11.94 -10.13
N PHE A 83 8.11 -11.20 -9.05
CA PHE A 83 8.58 -9.82 -9.12
C PHE A 83 9.90 -9.66 -9.88
N ARG A 84 10.85 -10.58 -9.70
CA ARG A 84 12.11 -10.57 -10.45
C ARG A 84 11.88 -10.84 -11.94
N ASP A 85 11.04 -11.83 -12.24
CA ASP A 85 10.76 -12.24 -13.63
C ASP A 85 10.01 -11.16 -14.41
N HIS A 86 9.18 -10.36 -13.73
CA HIS A 86 8.33 -9.30 -14.32
C HIS A 86 8.67 -7.90 -13.77
N PHE A 87 9.94 -7.68 -13.42
CA PHE A 87 10.36 -6.42 -12.81
C PHE A 87 10.13 -5.22 -13.74
N ASP A 88 10.55 -5.36 -15.01
CA ASP A 88 10.44 -4.28 -15.99
C ASP A 88 8.98 -3.94 -16.30
N ASP A 89 8.11 -4.96 -16.40
CA ASP A 89 6.66 -4.76 -16.57
C ASP A 89 6.05 -4.04 -15.37
N SER A 90 6.44 -4.44 -14.15
CA SER A 90 5.96 -3.80 -12.92
C SER A 90 6.36 -2.32 -12.86
N VAL A 91 7.61 -2.01 -13.20
CA VAL A 91 8.14 -0.64 -13.28
C VAL A 91 7.46 0.19 -14.38
N ALA A 92 7.07 -0.44 -15.49
CA ALA A 92 6.38 0.23 -16.57
C ALA A 92 4.97 0.69 -16.19
N VAL A 93 4.29 -0.01 -15.26
CA VAL A 93 2.87 0.23 -14.95
C VAL A 93 2.61 0.84 -13.57
N ILE A 94 3.53 0.75 -12.61
CA ILE A 94 3.26 1.10 -11.20
C ILE A 94 2.71 2.52 -11.01
N ASP A 95 3.36 3.53 -11.60
CA ASP A 95 2.95 4.94 -11.43
C ASP A 95 1.56 5.19 -12.05
N HIS A 96 1.26 4.51 -13.17
CA HIS A 96 -0.05 4.55 -13.84
C HIS A 96 -1.15 3.87 -13.01
N VAL A 97 -0.84 2.75 -12.36
CA VAL A 97 -1.77 2.06 -11.46
C VAL A 97 -2.09 2.90 -10.23
N ILE A 98 -1.08 3.55 -9.64
CA ILE A 98 -1.28 4.49 -8.54
C ILE A 98 -2.15 5.67 -8.99
N ALA A 99 -1.86 6.27 -10.15
CA ALA A 99 -2.65 7.36 -10.71
C ALA A 99 -4.13 6.96 -10.93
N PHE A 100 -4.37 5.73 -11.43
CA PHE A 100 -5.70 5.16 -11.59
C PHE A 100 -6.43 4.99 -10.25
N LEU A 101 -5.77 4.42 -9.23
CA LEU A 101 -6.36 4.23 -7.90
C LEU A 101 -6.67 5.55 -7.18
N GLN A 102 -5.86 6.59 -7.43
CA GLN A 102 -6.12 7.95 -6.95
C GLN A 102 -7.21 8.69 -7.75
N GLY A 103 -7.73 8.09 -8.82
CA GLY A 103 -8.76 8.68 -9.68
C GLY A 103 -8.23 9.76 -10.64
N THR A 104 -6.91 9.90 -10.77
CA THR A 104 -6.27 10.89 -11.65
C THR A 104 -6.12 10.40 -13.09
N ASP A 105 -6.09 9.09 -13.32
CA ASP A 105 -6.10 8.48 -14.66
C ASP A 105 -7.14 7.34 -14.76
N PRO A 106 -8.44 7.67 -14.95
CA PRO A 106 -9.49 6.65 -15.04
C PRO A 106 -9.49 5.86 -16.35
N THR A 107 -8.64 6.23 -17.33
CA THR A 107 -8.66 5.67 -18.69
C THR A 107 -8.11 4.25 -18.76
N LEU A 108 -7.32 3.85 -17.76
CA LEU A 108 -6.70 2.53 -17.67
C LEU A 108 -7.67 1.42 -17.28
N ALA A 109 -8.87 1.75 -16.83
CA ALA A 109 -9.83 0.80 -16.30
C ALA A 109 -10.10 -0.38 -17.25
N HIS A 110 -10.29 -0.12 -18.55
CA HIS A 110 -10.53 -1.19 -19.51
C HIS A 110 -9.33 -2.13 -19.66
N ARG A 111 -8.11 -1.60 -19.77
CA ARG A 111 -6.88 -2.39 -19.94
C ARG A 111 -6.54 -3.22 -18.69
N ILE A 112 -6.78 -2.64 -17.52
CA ILE A 112 -6.62 -3.33 -16.24
C ILE A 112 -7.69 -4.42 -16.11
N ALA A 113 -8.95 -4.10 -16.34
CA ALA A 113 -10.06 -5.05 -16.23
C ALA A 113 -9.92 -6.20 -17.23
N SER A 114 -9.42 -5.94 -18.45
CA SER A 114 -9.18 -6.99 -19.45
C SER A 114 -7.95 -7.85 -19.18
N ARG A 115 -7.23 -7.64 -18.06
CA ARG A 115 -6.03 -8.42 -17.70
C ARG A 115 -4.91 -8.34 -18.74
N THR A 116 -4.82 -7.23 -19.49
CA THR A 116 -3.81 -7.04 -20.55
C THR A 116 -2.72 -6.04 -20.17
N LEU A 117 -2.81 -5.43 -18.99
CA LEU A 117 -1.85 -4.41 -18.53
C LEU A 117 -0.91 -4.90 -17.42
N LEU A 118 -1.41 -5.63 -16.42
CA LEU A 118 -0.69 -5.87 -15.17
C LEU A 118 0.10 -7.19 -15.22
N PRO A 119 1.31 -7.25 -14.66
CA PRO A 119 1.98 -8.51 -14.39
C PRO A 119 1.30 -9.20 -13.20
N GLU A 120 0.57 -10.29 -13.48
CA GLU A 120 -0.29 -10.96 -12.50
C GLU A 120 0.46 -11.99 -11.65
N GLY A 121 0.64 -11.68 -10.36
CA GLY A 121 1.36 -12.53 -9.43
C GLY A 121 0.49 -13.55 -8.68
N PRO A 122 1.04 -14.18 -7.62
CA PRO A 122 0.34 -15.21 -6.85
C PRO A 122 -1.04 -14.82 -6.32
N ARG A 123 -1.30 -13.55 -6.03
CA ARG A 123 -2.59 -13.06 -5.52
C ARG A 123 -3.72 -13.17 -6.55
N PHE A 124 -3.41 -13.22 -7.85
CA PHE A 124 -4.42 -13.36 -8.91
C PHE A 124 -4.99 -14.78 -9.02
N ARG A 125 -4.31 -15.80 -8.48
CA ARG A 125 -4.76 -17.21 -8.57
C ARG A 125 -6.15 -17.44 -7.97
N ALA A 126 -6.55 -16.64 -6.98
CA ALA A 126 -7.88 -16.74 -6.39
C ALA A 126 -8.99 -16.47 -7.42
N ILE A 127 -8.72 -15.62 -8.41
CA ILE A 127 -9.66 -15.32 -9.51
C ILE A 127 -9.82 -16.52 -10.43
N ASP A 128 -8.71 -17.17 -10.79
CA ASP A 128 -8.72 -18.27 -11.77
C ASP A 128 -9.48 -19.50 -11.24
N VAL A 129 -9.50 -19.72 -9.92
CA VAL A 129 -10.25 -20.82 -9.28
C VAL A 129 -11.76 -20.66 -9.44
N TYR A 130 -12.27 -19.42 -9.42
CA TYR A 130 -13.70 -19.16 -9.68
C TYR A 130 -14.03 -19.16 -11.17
N GLY A 131 -13.03 -19.19 -12.05
CA GLY A 131 -13.22 -19.23 -13.50
C GLY A 131 -13.22 -20.61 -14.15
N ALA A 132 -12.91 -21.65 -13.38
CA ALA A 132 -12.72 -23.02 -13.86
C ALA A 132 -13.93 -23.94 -13.60
N THR A 133 -15.10 -23.41 -13.21
CA THR A 133 -16.34 -24.19 -13.22
C THR A 133 -16.90 -24.21 -14.64
N ASP A 134 -16.60 -25.29 -15.34
CA ASP A 134 -17.09 -25.64 -16.68
C ASP A 134 -18.62 -25.53 -16.78
N ASP A 135 -19.09 -24.84 -17.83
CA ASP A 135 -20.43 -24.87 -18.49
C ASP A 135 -21.03 -23.49 -18.87
N ALA A 136 -20.20 -22.46 -19.08
CA ALA A 136 -20.63 -21.29 -19.85
C ALA A 136 -19.47 -20.64 -20.61
N GLU A 137 -19.58 -20.59 -21.94
CA GLU A 137 -18.77 -19.74 -22.85
C GLU A 137 -19.01 -18.23 -22.65
N ASP A 138 -19.47 -17.78 -21.48
CA ASP A 138 -19.70 -16.37 -21.18
C ASP A 138 -19.26 -16.04 -19.74
N ASP A 139 -18.18 -15.27 -19.65
CA ASP A 139 -17.72 -14.45 -18.52
C ASP A 139 -17.64 -15.12 -17.13
N SER A 140 -16.67 -16.01 -16.94
CA SER A 140 -16.30 -16.55 -15.62
C SER A 140 -15.84 -15.46 -14.62
N LEU A 141 -15.45 -14.28 -15.12
CA LEU A 141 -15.17 -13.08 -14.32
C LEU A 141 -16.44 -12.27 -14.03
N GLY A 142 -17.41 -12.29 -14.94
CA GLY A 142 -18.73 -11.66 -14.79
C GLY A 142 -19.53 -12.19 -13.62
N TRP A 143 -19.38 -13.49 -13.28
CA TRP A 143 -20.04 -14.07 -12.11
C TRP A 143 -19.42 -13.67 -10.77
N ALA A 144 -18.08 -13.57 -10.68
CA ALA A 144 -17.38 -13.13 -9.46
C ALA A 144 -17.52 -11.61 -9.18
N PHE A 145 -17.79 -10.82 -10.22
CA PHE A 145 -17.99 -9.37 -10.14
C PHE A 145 -19.46 -8.94 -10.21
N GLY A 146 -20.38 -9.80 -10.64
CA GLY A 146 -21.82 -9.52 -10.72
C GLY A 146 -22.11 -8.20 -11.44
N ALA A 147 -22.74 -7.26 -10.73
CA ALA A 147 -23.11 -5.92 -11.21
C ALA A 147 -21.98 -4.87 -11.18
N LEU A 148 -20.74 -5.25 -10.87
CA LEU A 148 -19.62 -4.30 -10.78
C LEU A 148 -19.25 -3.79 -12.17
N GLY A 149 -19.22 -2.45 -12.30
CA GLY A 149 -18.77 -1.81 -13.53
C GLY A 149 -17.28 -2.09 -13.78
N VAL A 150 -16.84 -1.89 -15.03
CA VAL A 150 -15.44 -2.03 -15.47
C VAL A 150 -14.44 -1.34 -14.52
N GLN A 151 -14.84 -0.20 -13.95
CA GLN A 151 -14.06 0.56 -12.99
C GLN A 151 -13.77 -0.20 -11.70
N ASP A 152 -14.77 -0.87 -11.11
CA ASP A 152 -14.59 -1.58 -9.85
C ASP A 152 -13.81 -2.88 -10.04
N ARG A 153 -14.04 -3.56 -11.17
CA ARG A 153 -13.18 -4.69 -11.60
C ARG A 153 -11.73 -4.26 -11.73
N ALA A 154 -11.48 -3.13 -12.37
CA ALA A 154 -10.13 -2.59 -12.51
C ALA A 154 -9.50 -2.23 -11.16
N ARG A 155 -10.26 -1.62 -10.23
CA ARG A 155 -9.77 -1.35 -8.86
C ARG A 155 -9.40 -2.62 -8.11
N HIS A 156 -10.18 -3.69 -8.26
CA HIS A 156 -9.85 -4.97 -7.64
C HIS A 156 -8.53 -5.54 -8.20
N MET A 157 -8.38 -5.60 -9.53
CA MET A 157 -7.15 -6.08 -10.16
C MET A 157 -5.92 -5.24 -9.75
N ALA A 158 -6.06 -3.91 -9.76
CA ALA A 158 -5.00 -3.01 -9.31
C ALA A 158 -4.62 -3.25 -7.84
N THR A 159 -5.61 -3.51 -6.98
CA THR A 159 -5.37 -3.83 -5.56
C THR A 159 -4.62 -5.16 -5.38
N LEU A 160 -4.93 -6.18 -6.20
CA LEU A 160 -4.20 -7.44 -6.18
C LEU A 160 -2.75 -7.27 -6.61
N PHE A 161 -2.49 -6.47 -7.65
CA PHE A 161 -1.14 -6.15 -8.07
C PHE A 161 -0.34 -5.43 -6.97
N LEU A 162 -0.93 -4.42 -6.31
CA LEU A 162 -0.27 -3.81 -5.16
C LEU A 162 -0.03 -4.81 -4.03
N SER A 163 -0.98 -5.74 -3.80
CA SER A 163 -0.86 -6.79 -2.77
C SER A 163 0.27 -7.78 -3.08
N ASP A 164 0.50 -8.13 -4.35
CA ASP A 164 1.67 -8.92 -4.75
C ASP A 164 2.98 -8.18 -4.44
N LEU A 165 3.04 -6.86 -4.69
CA LEU A 165 4.21 -6.05 -4.32
C LEU A 165 4.39 -5.93 -2.80
N ALA A 166 3.32 -5.85 -2.02
CA ALA A 166 3.41 -5.90 -0.56
C ALA A 166 3.94 -7.24 -0.07
N ASP A 167 3.54 -8.37 -0.68
CA ASP A 167 4.10 -9.68 -0.36
C ASP A 167 5.61 -9.74 -0.66
N VAL A 168 6.07 -9.06 -1.72
CA VAL A 168 7.51 -8.95 -2.05
C VAL A 168 8.27 -8.19 -0.96
N ILE A 169 7.73 -7.06 -0.48
CA ILE A 169 8.33 -6.29 0.62
C ILE A 169 8.33 -7.12 1.90
N ARG A 170 7.23 -7.80 2.20
CA ARG A 170 7.11 -8.65 3.39
C ARG A 170 8.11 -9.79 3.40
N ASP A 171 8.17 -10.54 2.31
CA ASP A 171 8.99 -11.73 2.21
C ASP A 171 10.49 -11.40 2.02
N GLY A 172 10.80 -10.19 1.54
CA GLY A 172 12.15 -9.79 1.12
C GLY A 172 12.83 -8.74 1.98
N ILE A 173 12.09 -7.92 2.73
CA ILE A 173 12.60 -6.71 3.40
C ILE A 173 12.17 -6.68 4.87
N ASP A 174 10.87 -6.64 5.15
CA ASP A 174 10.33 -6.49 6.50
C ASP A 174 9.11 -7.39 6.69
N ASP A 175 9.24 -8.44 7.50
CA ASP A 175 8.19 -9.44 7.73
C ASP A 175 6.92 -8.88 8.38
N ARG A 176 7.00 -7.67 8.95
CA ARG A 176 5.86 -6.94 9.52
C ARG A 176 5.02 -6.22 8.45
N PHE A 177 5.48 -6.18 7.19
CA PHE A 177 4.83 -5.42 6.13
C PHE A 177 3.49 -5.99 5.67
N GLU A 178 2.40 -5.25 5.96
CA GLU A 178 1.05 -5.56 5.51
C GLU A 178 0.21 -4.29 5.29
N PHE A 179 -0.61 -4.24 4.23
CA PHE A 179 -1.53 -3.10 4.00
C PHE A 179 -2.60 -2.92 5.09
N VAL A 180 -3.06 -4.00 5.71
CA VAL A 180 -4.21 -3.97 6.63
C VAL A 180 -3.78 -3.94 8.10
N ARG A 181 -2.70 -4.64 8.48
CA ARG A 181 -2.26 -4.80 9.89
C ARG A 181 -0.74 -4.83 10.03
N TYR A 182 -0.08 -3.73 9.74
CA TYR A 182 1.37 -3.62 9.94
C TYR A 182 1.72 -3.54 11.44
N ALA A 183 2.58 -4.44 11.93
CA ALA A 183 3.20 -4.42 13.27
C ALA A 183 2.26 -4.26 14.49
N GLU A 184 0.98 -4.64 14.39
CA GLU A 184 0.04 -4.62 15.53
C GLU A 184 0.56 -5.42 16.74
N SER A 185 1.40 -6.44 16.50
CA SER A 185 2.02 -7.24 17.56
C SER A 185 3.00 -6.48 18.45
N LEU A 186 3.66 -5.43 17.93
CA LEU A 186 4.58 -4.59 18.71
C LEU A 186 3.85 -3.60 19.62
N ALA A 187 2.61 -3.24 19.27
CA ALA A 187 1.77 -2.29 20.01
C ALA A 187 0.70 -2.97 20.88
N ALA A 188 0.51 -4.28 20.74
CA ALA A 188 -0.38 -5.05 21.62
C ALA A 188 0.15 -5.00 23.05
N SER A 189 -0.72 -4.69 24.01
CA SER A 189 -0.43 -4.47 25.45
C SER A 189 0.49 -5.55 26.06
N GLN A 190 1.80 -5.36 25.93
CA GLN A 190 2.81 -6.15 26.63
C GLN A 190 3.02 -5.55 28.02
N PRO A 191 3.24 -6.37 29.06
CA PRO A 191 3.58 -5.88 30.40
C PRO A 191 4.93 -5.14 30.45
N THR A 192 5.75 -5.22 29.39
CA THR A 192 7.03 -4.51 29.25
C THR A 192 7.18 -3.93 27.84
N PHE A 193 8.06 -2.92 27.70
CA PHE A 193 8.38 -2.28 26.41
C PHE A 193 9.57 -2.94 25.70
N ASP A 194 10.06 -4.08 26.18
CA ASP A 194 11.30 -4.71 25.68
C ASP A 194 11.23 -5.05 24.17
N PRO A 195 10.13 -5.62 23.63
CA PRO A 195 10.04 -5.89 22.20
C PRO A 195 10.12 -4.63 21.32
N LEU A 196 9.61 -3.51 21.83
CA LEU A 196 9.71 -2.21 21.14
C LEU A 196 11.14 -1.68 21.18
N ALA A 197 11.82 -1.80 22.33
CA ALA A 197 13.21 -1.38 22.47
C ALA A 197 14.13 -2.21 21.57
N ASP A 198 13.93 -3.53 21.51
CA ASP A 198 14.68 -4.43 20.63
C ASP A 198 14.46 -4.10 19.15
N ALA A 199 13.22 -3.81 18.75
CA ALA A 199 12.90 -3.41 17.40
C ALA A 199 13.55 -2.06 17.00
N LEU A 200 13.62 -1.10 17.93
CA LEU A 200 14.30 0.19 17.71
C LEU A 200 15.83 0.07 17.65
N ALA A 201 16.40 -0.94 18.29
CA ALA A 201 17.84 -1.19 18.28
C ALA A 201 18.30 -2.01 17.06
N ALA A 202 17.38 -2.63 16.31
CA ALA A 202 17.70 -3.41 15.13
C ALA A 202 18.23 -2.53 13.98
N PRO A 203 19.08 -3.07 13.09
CA PRO A 203 19.51 -2.34 11.89
C PRO A 203 18.31 -1.94 11.02
N HIS A 204 18.33 -0.70 10.54
CA HIS A 204 17.29 -0.18 9.66
C HIS A 204 17.19 -1.00 8.37
N ASN A 205 15.96 -1.25 7.94
CA ASN A 205 15.66 -1.79 6.63
C ASN A 205 15.16 -0.69 5.67
N LEU A 206 14.84 -1.04 4.42
CA LEU A 206 14.43 -0.06 3.41
C LEU A 206 13.17 0.73 3.82
N VAL A 207 12.23 0.09 4.53
CA VAL A 207 11.00 0.74 5.01
C VAL A 207 11.36 1.82 6.05
N ASP A 208 12.30 1.52 6.96
CA ASP A 208 12.79 2.47 7.97
C ASP A 208 13.56 3.64 7.33
N GLU A 209 14.35 3.38 6.27
CA GLU A 209 15.07 4.42 5.51
C GLU A 209 14.14 5.35 4.72
N PHE A 210 12.91 4.90 4.45
CA PHE A 210 11.96 5.66 3.64
C PHE A 210 11.07 6.60 4.46
N LEU A 211 10.98 6.37 5.78
CA LEU A 211 10.29 7.20 6.77
C LEU A 211 11.11 8.43 7.21
#